data_AF-A0A5P1F8Y3-F1
#
_entry.id   AF-A0A5P1F8Y3-F1
#
_cell.length_a   1.000
_cell.length_b   1.000
_cell.length_c   1.000
_cell.angle_alpha   90.00
_cell.angle_beta   90.00
_cell.angle_gamma   90.00
#
_symmetry.space_group_name_H-M   'P 1'
#
loop_
_entity.id
_entity.type
_entity.pdbx_description
1 polymer ?
#
loop_
_entity_poly.entity_id
_entity_poly.type
_entity_poly.pdbx_seq_one_letter_code
_entity_poly.pdbx_strand_id
1 'polypeptide(L)' 'MEATLCDSKRFDQISVTLWGDLAEIEGSSLENLKDAKPVVALLSVIGRRYLGEFQLSTKSSTLVLVNPEIPQCREMIDW' A
#
# COMPACT_ATOMS: atom_id res chain seq x y z
N MET A 1 -7.69 -2.48 8.97
CA MET A 1 -8.17 -2.36 7.57
C MET A 1 -7.22 -3.14 6.68
N GLU A 2 -7.70 -3.73 5.58
CA GLU A 2 -6.84 -4.40 4.60
C GLU A 2 -6.95 -3.70 3.24
N ALA A 3 -5.81 -3.49 2.58
CA ALA A 3 -5.71 -2.92 1.25
C ALA A 3 -4.90 -3.84 0.34
N THR A 4 -5.38 -4.09 -0.86
CA THR A 4 -4.65 -4.86 -1.87
C THR A 4 -3.88 -3.89 -2.77
N LEU A 5 -2.56 -4.04 -2.82
CA LEU A 5 -1.70 -3.27 -3.72
C LEU A 5 -1.30 -4.13 -4.91
N CYS A 6 -1.19 -3.52 -6.09
CA CYS A 6 -0.72 -4.16 -7.31
C CYS A 6 0.62 -3.54 -7.73
N ASP A 7 1.61 -4.38 -8.03
CA ASP A 7 2.86 -3.93 -8.64
C ASP A 7 2.82 -4.15 -10.16
N SER A 8 3.15 -3.11 -10.93
CA SER A 8 3.18 -3.14 -12.39
C SER A 8 4.25 -4.09 -12.94
N LYS A 9 5.29 -4.39 -12.16
CA LYS A 9 6.41 -5.25 -12.63
C LYS A 9 6.13 -6.74 -12.55
N ARG A 10 5.28 -7.17 -11.63
CA ARG A 10 5.04 -8.60 -11.38
C ARG A 10 3.61 -9.03 -11.59
N PHE A 11 2.67 -8.09 -11.81
CA PHE A 11 1.23 -8.36 -11.80
C PHE A 11 0.76 -9.12 -10.53
N ASP A 12 1.59 -9.11 -9.49
CA ASP A 12 1.30 -9.73 -8.21
C ASP A 12 0.49 -8.76 -7.38
N GLN A 13 -0.63 -9.26 -6.86
CA GLN A 13 -1.41 -8.57 -5.85
C GLN A 13 -0.85 -8.93 -4.49
N ILE A 14 -0.59 -7.92 -3.67
CA ILE A 14 -0.15 -8.12 -2.30
C ILE A 14 -1.13 -7.49 -1.33
N SER A 15 -1.62 -8.30 -0.38
CA SER A 15 -2.46 -7.80 0.71
C SER A 15 -1.60 -7.10 1.74
N VAL A 16 -2.03 -5.90 2.12
CA VAL A 16 -1.41 -5.07 3.15
C VAL A 16 -2.41 -4.82 4.26
N THR A 17 -2.09 -5.25 5.48
CA THR A 17 -2.89 -4.93 6.66
C THR A 17 -2.42 -3.62 7.28
N LEU A 18 -3.32 -2.66 7.37
CA LEU A 18 -3.18 -1.39 8.08
C LEU A 18 -3.73 -1.52 9.51
N TRP A 19 -2.96 -1.05 10.49
CA TRP A 19 -3.28 -1.10 11.92
C TRP A 19 -3.36 0.29 12.57
N GLY A 20 -4.20 0.41 13.61
CA GLY A 20 -4.33 1.62 14.44
C GLY A 20 -4.72 2.85 13.64
N ASP A 21 -4.16 4.00 14.00
CA ASP A 21 -4.46 5.30 13.39
C ASP A 21 -4.20 5.33 11.88
N LEU A 22 -3.22 4.56 11.37
CA LEU A 22 -2.98 4.42 9.93
C LEU A 22 -4.16 3.77 9.21
N ALA A 23 -4.86 2.83 9.86
CA ALA A 23 -6.05 2.21 9.28
C ALA A 23 -7.23 3.18 9.23
N GLU A 24 -7.34 4.09 10.21
CA GLU A 24 -8.44 5.04 10.27
C GLU A 24 -8.22 6.24 9.34
N ILE A 25 -7.01 6.83 9.36
CA ILE A 25 -6.70 8.07 8.64
C ILE A 25 -6.30 7.76 7.18
N GLU A 26 -5.23 6.99 7.00
CA GLU A 26 -4.71 6.66 5.67
C GLU A 26 -5.63 5.68 4.95
N GLY A 27 -6.22 4.73 5.69
CA GLY A 27 -7.21 3.82 5.17
C GLY A 27 -8.43 4.53 4.56
N SER A 28 -9.02 5.49 5.29
CA SER A 28 -10.13 6.30 4.76
C SER A 28 -9.72 7.12 3.54
N SER A 29 -8.50 7.67 3.54
CA SER A 29 -7.96 8.42 2.39
C SER A 29 -7.78 7.53 1.16
N LEU A 30 -7.27 6.31 1.35
CA LEU A 30 -7.13 5.30 0.29
C LEU A 30 -8.46 4.82 -0.25
N GLU A 31 -9.46 4.65 0.62
CA GLU A 31 -10.82 4.27 0.21
C GLU A 31 -11.47 5.35 -0.67
N ASN A 32 -11.35 6.61 -0.27
CA ASN A 32 -11.85 7.75 -1.05
C ASN A 32 -11.16 7.91 -2.41
N LEU A 33 -9.89 7.49 -2.51
CA LEU A 33 -9.10 7.59 -3.74
C LEU A 33 -9.13 6.33 -4.59
N LYS A 34 -9.82 5.27 -4.18
CA LYS A 34 -9.81 3.96 -4.87
C LYS A 34 -10.13 4.06 -6.37
N ASP A 35 -11.08 4.92 -6.76
CA ASP A 35 -11.48 5.10 -8.16
C ASP A 35 -10.42 5.81 -9.00
N ALA A 36 -9.56 6.61 -8.37
CA ALA A 36 -8.47 7.34 -9.02
C ALA A 36 -7.19 6.50 -9.18
N LYS A 37 -7.17 5.25 -8.67
CA LYS A 37 -6.01 4.34 -8.69
C LYS A 37 -4.71 5.03 -8.22
N PRO A 38 -4.65 5.53 -6.97
CA PRO A 38 -3.49 6.24 -6.46
C PRO A 38 -2.28 5.31 -6.37
N VAL A 39 -1.09 5.86 -6.63
CA VAL A 39 0.16 5.15 -6.37
C VAL A 39 0.56 5.38 -4.92
N VAL A 40 0.76 4.29 -4.19
CA VAL A 40 1.07 4.33 -2.76
C VAL A 40 2.48 3.81 -2.52
N ALA A 41 3.31 4.59 -1.85
CA ALA A 41 4.60 4.14 -1.35
C ALA A 41 4.50 3.81 0.14
N LEU A 42 4.87 2.59 0.49
CA LEU A 42 4.93 2.10 1.87
C LEU A 42 6.39 1.97 2.30
N LEU A 43 6.75 2.63 3.41
CA LEU A 43 8.08 2.54 3.99
C LEU A 43 8.02 1.88 5.36
N SER A 44 9.03 1.05 5.67
CA SER A 44 9.16 0.40 6.97
C SER A 44 7.95 -0.50 7.29
N VAL A 45 7.62 -1.41 6.37
CA VAL A 45 6.58 -2.44 6.55
C VAL A 45 7.18 -3.77 7.01
N ILE A 46 6.34 -4.63 7.59
CA ILE A 46 6.72 -5.98 8.01
C ILE A 46 6.16 -6.97 6.99
N GLY A 47 7.05 -7.72 6.32
CA GLY A 47 6.65 -8.85 5.49
C GLY A 47 6.44 -10.10 6.36
N ARG A 48 5.28 -10.74 6.25
CA ARG A 48 4.97 -12.01 6.91
C ARG A 48 4.39 -13.00 5.92
N ARG A 49 4.50 -14.29 6.24
CA ARG A 49 3.70 -15.32 5.57
C ARG A 49 2.61 -15.79 6.50
N TYR A 50 1.36 -15.64 6.07
CA TYR A 50 0.19 -16.12 6.79
C TYR A 50 -0.53 -17.15 5.94
N LEU A 51 -0.72 -18.36 6.47
CA LEU A 51 -1.30 -19.50 5.75
C LEU A 51 -0.62 -19.83 4.41
N GLY A 52 0.69 -19.56 4.30
CA GLY A 52 1.47 -19.78 3.08
C GLY A 52 1.56 -18.56 2.16
N GLU A 53 0.65 -17.61 2.29
CA GLU A 53 0.59 -16.40 1.46
C GLU A 53 1.46 -15.28 2.03
N PHE A 54 2.21 -14.60 1.16
CA PHE A 54 3.03 -13.46 1.55
C PHE A 54 2.16 -12.20 1.66
N GLN A 55 2.21 -11.55 2.82
CA GLN A 55 1.41 -10.38 3.15
C GLN A 55 2.29 -9.33 3.82
N LEU A 56 1.92 -8.07 3.65
CA LEU A 56 2.56 -6.95 4.35
C LEU A 56 1.68 -6.51 5.52
N SER A 57 2.31 -6.14 6.61
CA SER A 57 1.65 -5.53 7.77
C SER A 57 2.33 -4.21 8.08
N THR A 58 1.54 -3.17 8.33
CA THR A 58 2.09 -1.93 8.87
C THR A 58 2.50 -2.13 10.33
N LYS A 59 3.39 -1.25 10.79
CA LYS A 59 3.81 -1.09 12.18
C LYS A 59 3.71 0.39 12.55
N SER A 60 3.90 0.70 13.83
CA SER A 60 3.86 2.08 14.34
C SER A 60 4.82 3.05 13.62
N SER A 61 5.95 2.55 13.10
CA SER A 61 6.91 3.36 12.35
C SER A 61 6.70 3.33 10.83
N THR A 62 5.58 2.77 10.34
CA THR A 62 5.29 2.71 8.91
C THR A 62 4.87 4.09 8.43
N LEU A 63 5.42 4.50 7.28
CA LEU A 63 5.00 5.70 6.58
C LEU A 63 4.26 5.28 5.31
N VAL A 64 3.09 5.88 5.12
CA VAL A 64 2.26 5.73 3.91
C VAL A 64 2.32 7.06 3.17
N LEU A 65 2.74 7.03 1.91
CA LEU A 65 2.75 8.20 1.04
C LEU A 65 1.83 7.94 -0.14
N VAL A 66 0.86 8.83 -0.35
CA VAL A 66 -0.08 8.77 -1.47
C VAL A 66 0.40 9.71 -2.56
N ASN A 67 0.56 9.20 -3.78
CA ASN A 67 1.08 9.90 -4.95
C ASN A 67 2.38 10.69 -4.70
N PRO A 68 3.44 10.05 -4.15
CA PRO A 68 4.69 10.76 -3.94
C PRO A 68 5.32 11.17 -5.27
N GLU A 69 5.98 12.32 -5.30
CA GLU A 69 6.72 12.83 -6.49
C GLU A 69 8.06 12.12 -6.69
N ILE A 70 8.02 10.79 -6.71
CA ILE A 70 9.18 9.91 -6.85
C ILE A 70 9.18 9.38 -8.29
N PRO A 71 10.33 9.35 -9.00
CA PRO A 71 10.39 8.92 -10.41
C PRO A 71 9.76 7.54 -10.64
N GLN A 72 10.01 6.59 -9.73
CA GLN A 72 9.46 5.23 -9.78
C GLN A 72 7.93 5.20 -9.66
N CYS A 73 7.34 6.16 -8.94
CA CYS A 73 5.89 6.26 -8.80
C CYS A 73 5.26 6.90 -10.05
N ARG A 74 5.96 7.78 -10.77
CA ARG A 74 5.50 8.32 -12.06
C ARG A 74 5.40 7.22 -13.12
N GLU A 75 6.37 6.32 -13.17
CA GLU A 75 6.33 5.16 -14.07
C GLU A 75 5.14 4.22 -13.79
N MET A 76 4.64 4.18 -12.54
CA MET A 76 3.45 3.39 -12.18
C MET A 76 2.13 4.10 -12.49
N ILE A 77 2.10 5.43 -12.58
CA ILE A 77 0.90 6.20 -12.92
C ILE A 77 0.55 6.06 -14.42
N ASP A 78 1.57 5.94 -15.27
CA ASP A 78 1.40 5.84 -16.73
C ASP A 78 1.03 4.41 -17.23
N TRP A 79 0.87 3.44 -16.32
CA TRP A 79 0.57 2.03 -16.62
C TRP A 79 -0.93 1.71 -16.47
#